data_AF-A0A1R3WVA2-F1
#
_entry.id   AF-A0A1R3WVA2-F1
#
_cell.length_a   1.000
_cell.length_b   1.000
_cell.length_c   1.000
_cell.angle_alpha   90.00
_cell.angle_beta   90.00
_cell.angle_gamma   90.00
#
_symmetry.space_group_name_H-M   'P 1'
#
loop_
_entity.id
_entity.type
_entity.pdbx_description
1 polymer ?
#
loop_
_entity_poly.entity_id
_entity_poly.type
_entity_poly.pdbx_seq_one_letter_code
_entity_poly.pdbx_strand_id
1 'polypeptide(L)'
;MKGKLINISVNALYFAITIMLLSSLGVWLPFAFDKAQYDCIQESTWNGLPWNLITYSIALVMVAFIDRIRYLFKTNNEFNKNELEFFIILVIIILAAFLIYKSLVDSKFSRLDQSIIYAWAFTALSWIVWLYVKHKNPSYDNYSTLGGRF
;
A
#
# COMPACT_ATOMS: atom_id res chain seq x y z
N MET A 1 22.56 7.84 -13.58
CA MET A 1 21.87 7.76 -12.26
C MET A 1 20.77 8.81 -12.08
N LYS A 2 21.00 10.11 -12.34
CA LYS A 2 19.97 11.17 -12.17
C LYS A 2 18.63 10.90 -12.88
N GLY A 3 18.62 10.48 -14.14
CA GLY A 3 17.37 10.21 -14.88
C GLY A 3 16.54 9.05 -14.32
N LYS A 4 17.18 8.06 -13.69
CA LYS A 4 16.49 6.88 -13.11
C LYS A 4 15.76 7.22 -11.81
N LEU A 5 16.37 8.09 -10.99
CA LEU A 5 15.76 8.63 -9.77
C LEU A 5 14.56 9.54 -10.09
N ILE A 6 14.66 10.35 -11.15
CA ILE A 6 13.58 11.24 -11.59
C ILE A 6 12.35 10.41 -12.02
N ASN A 7 12.53 9.36 -12.84
CA ASN A 7 11.42 8.49 -13.24
C ASN A 7 10.76 7.75 -12.06
N ILE A 8 11.54 7.30 -11.07
CA ILE A 8 10.98 6.69 -9.86
C ILE A 8 10.15 7.72 -9.08
N SER A 9 10.65 8.95 -8.93
CA SER A 9 9.94 10.02 -8.22
C SER A 9 8.64 10.42 -8.92
N VAL A 10 8.64 10.51 -10.26
CA VAL A 10 7.45 10.85 -11.06
C VAL A 10 6.40 9.74 -11.00
N ASN A 11 6.81 8.47 -11.09
CA ASN A 11 5.87 7.34 -10.98
C ASN A 11 5.30 7.20 -9.57
N ALA A 12 6.11 7.45 -8.53
CA ALA A 12 5.65 7.48 -7.15
C ALA A 12 4.66 8.63 -6.92
N LEU A 13 4.93 9.81 -7.49
CA LEU A 13 4.04 10.96 -7.44
C LEU A 13 2.72 10.67 -8.18
N TYR A 14 2.79 10.10 -9.38
CA TYR A 14 1.62 9.73 -10.16
C TYR A 14 0.76 8.69 -9.43
N PHE A 15 1.38 7.66 -8.85
CA PHE A 15 0.69 6.68 -8.02
C PHE A 15 0.03 7.33 -6.80
N ALA A 16 0.76 8.20 -6.10
CA ALA A 16 0.24 8.92 -4.94
C ALA A 16 -0.94 9.84 -5.30
N ILE A 17 -0.87 10.56 -6.42
CA ILE A 17 -1.95 11.46 -6.86
C ILE A 17 -3.15 10.65 -7.37
N THR A 18 -2.93 9.65 -8.20
CA THR A 18 -4.01 8.98 -8.95
C THR A 18 -4.69 7.87 -8.14
N ILE A 19 -3.90 7.09 -7.41
CA ILE A 19 -4.46 5.99 -6.62
C ILE A 19 -4.74 6.45 -5.21
N MET A 20 -3.83 7.14 -4.53
CA MET A 20 -4.16 7.59 -3.18
C MET A 20 -5.11 8.77 -3.27
N LEU A 21 -4.69 9.92 -3.77
CA LEU A 21 -5.46 11.15 -3.65
C LEU A 21 -6.80 11.10 -4.39
N LEU A 22 -6.82 10.75 -5.67
CA LEU A 22 -8.02 10.70 -6.50
C LEU A 22 -8.96 9.54 -6.12
N SER A 23 -8.45 8.32 -5.91
CA SER A 23 -9.32 7.19 -5.57
C SER A 23 -9.82 7.20 -4.12
N SER A 24 -9.14 7.94 -3.23
CA SER A 24 -9.63 8.21 -1.87
C SER A 24 -10.33 9.56 -1.72
N LEU A 25 -10.63 10.28 -2.82
CA LEU A 25 -11.54 11.44 -2.75
C LEU A 25 -12.88 11.06 -2.12
N GLY A 26 -13.42 9.87 -2.38
CA GLY A 26 -14.63 9.39 -1.71
C GLY A 26 -14.53 9.30 -0.18
N VAL A 27 -13.31 9.31 0.37
CA VAL A 27 -13.01 9.28 1.80
C VAL A 27 -12.62 10.68 2.30
N TRP A 28 -11.66 11.35 1.64
CA TRP A 28 -11.13 12.64 2.09
C TRP A 28 -12.06 13.82 1.82
N LEU A 29 -12.87 13.76 0.76
CA LEU A 29 -13.77 14.85 0.40
C LEU A 29 -14.87 15.03 1.47
N PRO A 30 -15.50 13.97 2.02
CA PRO A 30 -16.30 14.07 3.24
C PRO A 30 -15.54 14.66 4.43
N PHE A 31 -14.31 14.20 4.73
CA PHE A 31 -13.48 14.80 5.81
C PHE A 31 -13.20 16.30 5.59
N ALA A 32 -12.98 16.72 4.35
CA ALA A 32 -12.68 18.11 3.99
C ALA A 32 -13.93 19.00 4.04
N PHE A 33 -15.08 18.47 3.63
CA PHE A 33 -16.38 19.16 3.72
C PHE A 33 -16.91 19.22 5.15
N ASP A 34 -16.74 18.15 5.94
CA ASP A 34 -17.04 18.14 7.39
C ASP A 34 -16.22 19.20 8.14
N LYS A 35 -14.97 19.46 7.72
CA LYS A 35 -14.17 20.57 8.27
C LYS A 35 -14.62 21.96 7.81
N ALA A 36 -15.29 22.06 6.67
CA ALA A 36 -15.64 23.32 6.04
C ALA A 36 -17.01 23.86 6.48
N GLN A 37 -17.90 23.02 7.05
CA GLN A 37 -19.21 23.45 7.56
C GLN A 37 -19.64 22.63 8.79
N TYR A 38 -19.84 23.34 9.92
CA TYR A 38 -20.72 23.03 11.06
C TYR A 38 -20.84 21.56 11.52
N ASP A 39 -20.31 21.30 12.71
CA ASP A 39 -20.27 20.04 13.47
C ASP A 39 -19.04 19.17 13.19
N CYS A 40 -18.53 18.60 14.29
CA CYS A 40 -17.35 17.72 14.31
C CYS A 40 -17.42 16.66 13.19
N ILE A 41 -16.25 16.22 12.71
CA ILE A 41 -16.13 15.09 11.76
C ILE A 41 -17.12 14.00 12.15
N GLN A 42 -18.02 13.61 11.23
CA GLN A 42 -19.06 12.65 11.55
C GLN A 42 -18.42 11.35 12.06
N GLU A 43 -19.00 10.77 13.11
CA GLU A 43 -18.51 9.53 13.72
C GLU A 43 -18.42 8.39 12.68
N SER A 44 -19.33 8.39 11.70
CA SER A 44 -19.32 7.49 10.53
C SER A 44 -18.02 7.60 9.71
N THR A 45 -17.54 8.83 9.49
CA THR A 45 -16.32 9.14 8.74
C THR A 45 -15.07 8.66 9.50
N TRP A 46 -15.02 8.86 10.82
CA TRP A 46 -13.95 8.33 11.68
C TRP A 46 -13.94 6.80 11.75
N ASN A 47 -15.12 6.19 11.84
CA ASN A 47 -15.28 4.73 11.89
C ASN A 47 -14.84 4.04 10.58
N GLY A 48 -14.97 4.73 9.45
CA GLY A 48 -14.54 4.23 8.13
C GLY A 48 -13.04 4.35 7.86
N LEU A 49 -12.32 5.22 8.57
CA LEU A 49 -10.91 5.52 8.28
C LEU A 49 -9.99 4.28 8.31
N PRO A 50 -10.03 3.39 9.33
CA PRO A 50 -9.17 2.22 9.36
C PRO A 50 -9.40 1.27 8.19
N TRP A 51 -10.68 1.03 7.84
CA TRP A 51 -11.08 0.19 6.72
C TRP A 51 -10.58 0.70 5.37
N ASN A 52 -10.64 2.01 5.18
CA ASN A 52 -10.15 2.66 3.97
C ASN A 52 -8.62 2.53 3.85
N LEU A 53 -7.89 2.85 4.92
CA LEU A 53 -6.42 2.71 4.96
C LEU A 53 -5.98 1.28 4.65
N ILE A 54 -6.64 0.28 5.24
CA ILE A 54 -6.36 -1.14 4.98
C ILE A 54 -6.61 -1.48 3.50
N THR A 55 -7.77 -1.13 2.96
CA THR A 55 -8.18 -1.49 1.59
C THR A 55 -7.15 -1.04 0.54
N TYR A 56 -6.74 0.24 0.59
CA TYR A 56 -5.74 0.76 -0.35
C TYR A 56 -4.35 0.15 -0.14
N SER A 57 -3.99 -0.13 1.11
CA SER A 57 -2.69 -0.71 1.46
C SER A 57 -2.57 -2.18 1.02
N ILE A 58 -3.67 -2.95 1.09
CA ILE A 58 -3.74 -4.32 0.55
C ILE A 58 -3.43 -4.31 -0.95
N ALA A 59 -4.08 -3.42 -1.72
CA ALA A 59 -3.86 -3.33 -3.16
C ALA A 59 -2.38 -3.06 -3.49
N LEU A 60 -1.75 -2.16 -2.74
CA LEU A 60 -0.34 -1.80 -2.91
C LEU A 60 0.61 -2.98 -2.64
N VAL A 61 0.39 -3.73 -1.55
CA VAL A 61 1.18 -4.92 -1.20
C VAL A 61 0.98 -6.04 -2.22
N MET A 62 -0.25 -6.28 -2.65
CA MET A 62 -0.56 -7.32 -3.65
C MET A 62 0.15 -7.04 -4.97
N VAL A 63 0.11 -5.78 -5.45
CA VAL A 63 0.84 -5.38 -6.66
C VAL A 63 2.34 -5.58 -6.49
N ALA A 64 2.91 -5.19 -5.34
CA ALA A 64 4.34 -5.36 -5.07
C ALA A 64 4.75 -6.85 -5.05
N PHE A 65 3.95 -7.73 -4.45
CA PHE A 65 4.22 -9.17 -4.46
C PHE A 65 4.09 -9.78 -5.85
N ILE A 66 3.06 -9.41 -6.63
CA ILE A 66 2.91 -9.89 -8.00
C ILE A 66 4.11 -9.45 -8.85
N ASP A 67 4.51 -8.18 -8.78
CA ASP A 67 5.68 -7.65 -9.49
C ASP A 67 6.95 -8.45 -9.11
N ARG A 68 7.13 -8.76 -7.82
CA ARG A 68 8.31 -9.49 -7.35
C ARG A 68 8.29 -10.96 -7.76
N ILE A 69 7.16 -11.65 -7.59
CA ILE A 69 6.99 -13.05 -7.99
C ILE A 69 7.23 -13.21 -9.50
N ARG A 70 6.66 -12.32 -10.32
CA ARG A 70 6.89 -12.32 -11.78
C ARG A 70 8.35 -12.11 -12.13
N TYR A 71 9.04 -11.20 -11.44
CA TYR A 71 10.48 -11.02 -11.62
C TYR A 71 11.25 -12.31 -11.30
N LEU A 72 10.93 -12.99 -10.18
CA LEU A 72 11.60 -14.23 -9.79
C LEU A 72 11.39 -15.34 -10.83
N PHE A 73 10.16 -15.53 -11.32
CA PHE A 73 9.87 -16.51 -12.38
C PHE A 73 10.53 -16.19 -13.71
N LYS A 74 10.61 -14.91 -14.09
CA LYS A 74 11.18 -14.49 -15.39
C LYS A 74 12.70 -14.50 -15.39
N THR A 75 13.34 -14.22 -14.24
CA THR A 75 14.78 -13.96 -14.19
C THR A 75 15.59 -15.24 -14.00
N ASN A 76 15.06 -16.32 -13.39
CA ASN A 76 15.95 -17.37 -12.91
C ASN A 76 15.52 -18.82 -13.20
N ASN A 77 16.34 -19.45 -14.04
CA ASN A 77 16.86 -20.83 -13.89
C ASN A 77 17.67 -21.05 -12.58
N GLU A 78 17.69 -20.09 -11.63
CA GLU A 78 18.37 -20.17 -10.32
C GLU A 78 17.39 -19.97 -9.14
N PHE A 79 16.31 -20.77 -9.09
CA PHE A 79 15.35 -20.75 -7.97
C PHE A 79 16.03 -20.95 -6.60
N ASN A 80 17.12 -21.73 -6.56
CA ASN A 80 17.87 -22.09 -5.36
C ASN A 80 18.57 -20.92 -4.65
N LYS A 81 18.74 -19.75 -5.28
CA LYS A 81 19.35 -18.58 -4.61
C LYS A 81 18.34 -17.63 -3.96
N ASN A 82 17.03 -17.92 -4.07
CA ASN A 82 15.96 -17.01 -3.64
C ASN A 82 15.14 -17.51 -2.44
N GLU A 83 15.54 -18.61 -1.78
CA GLU A 83 14.83 -19.16 -0.62
C GLU A 83 14.67 -18.14 0.51
N LEU A 84 15.74 -17.40 0.84
CA LEU A 84 15.71 -16.36 1.87
C LEU A 84 14.69 -15.27 1.55
N GLU A 85 14.54 -14.91 0.28
CA GLU A 85 13.57 -13.90 -0.15
C GLU A 85 12.13 -14.41 -0.06
N PHE A 86 11.90 -15.69 -0.35
CA PHE A 86 10.60 -16.31 -0.14
C PHE A 86 10.21 -16.28 1.35
N PHE A 87 11.13 -16.60 2.26
CA PHE A 87 10.91 -16.47 3.70
C PHE A 87 10.62 -15.03 4.12
N ILE A 88 11.33 -14.04 3.59
CA ILE A 88 11.05 -12.62 3.87
C ILE A 88 9.63 -12.25 3.43
N ILE A 89 9.21 -12.64 2.23
CA ILE A 89 7.86 -12.36 1.73
C ILE A 89 6.81 -13.03 2.62
N LEU A 90 7.03 -14.28 3.04
CA LEU A 90 6.13 -14.99 3.95
C LEU A 90 6.00 -14.27 5.30
N VAL A 91 7.11 -13.81 5.89
CA VAL A 91 7.09 -13.03 7.13
C VAL A 91 6.31 -11.73 6.97
N ILE A 92 6.48 -11.03 5.84
CA ILE A 92 5.73 -9.80 5.54
C ILE A 92 4.23 -10.10 5.41
N ILE A 93 3.84 -11.19 4.75
CA ILE A 93 2.43 -11.61 4.64
C ILE A 93 1.83 -11.89 6.01
N ILE A 94 2.54 -12.62 6.87
CA ILE A 94 2.08 -12.93 8.24
C ILE A 94 1.94 -11.63 9.06
N LEU A 95 2.92 -10.74 8.98
CA LEU A 95 2.88 -9.46 9.68
C LEU A 95 1.74 -8.57 9.18
N ALA A 96 1.54 -8.50 7.86
CA ALA A 96 0.43 -7.78 7.25
C ALA A 96 -0.92 -8.33 7.72
N ALA A 97 -1.11 -9.65 7.68
CA ALA A 97 -2.32 -10.31 8.15
C ALA A 97 -2.59 -10.02 9.64
N PHE A 98 -1.54 -10.03 10.47
CA PHE A 98 -1.65 -9.69 11.89
C PHE A 98 -2.10 -8.24 12.12
N LEU A 99 -1.48 -7.27 11.41
CA LEU A 99 -1.83 -5.85 11.54
C LEU A 99 -3.25 -5.57 11.06
N ILE A 100 -3.66 -6.17 9.93
CA ILE A 100 -5.03 -6.07 9.43
C ILE A 100 -6.00 -6.67 10.44
N TYR A 101 -5.74 -7.89 10.91
CA TYR A 101 -6.59 -8.55 11.90
C TYR A 101 -6.77 -7.71 13.16
N LYS A 102 -5.67 -7.18 13.73
CA LYS A 102 -5.71 -6.30 14.90
C LYS A 102 -6.54 -5.04 14.64
N SER A 103 -6.32 -4.38 13.51
CA SER A 103 -7.09 -3.18 13.15
C SER A 103 -8.58 -3.46 13.01
N LEU A 104 -8.97 -4.58 12.37
CA LEU A 104 -10.37 -4.98 12.20
C LEU A 104 -11.04 -5.38 13.53
N VAL A 105 -10.32 -6.10 14.39
CA VAL A 105 -10.80 -6.46 15.73
C VAL A 105 -11.05 -5.22 16.57
N ASP A 106 -10.08 -4.30 16.62
CA ASP A 106 -10.21 -3.08 17.42
C ASP A 106 -11.30 -2.15 16.87
N SER A 107 -11.49 -2.10 15.54
CA SER A 107 -12.62 -1.41 14.91
C SER A 107 -13.97 -2.01 15.37
N LYS A 108 -14.09 -3.34 15.40
CA LYS A 108 -15.31 -4.03 15.88
C LYS A 108 -15.60 -3.77 17.35
N PHE A 109 -14.56 -3.62 18.19
CA PHE A 109 -14.71 -3.33 19.62
C PHE A 109 -14.76 -1.82 19.95
N SER A 110 -14.99 -0.96 18.96
CA SER A 110 -15.07 0.50 19.12
C SER A 110 -13.80 1.14 19.70
N ARG A 111 -12.64 0.48 19.53
CA ARG A 111 -11.31 0.99 19.92
C ARG A 111 -10.66 1.67 18.73
N LEU A 112 -11.25 2.79 18.30
CA LEU A 112 -10.88 3.46 17.05
C LEU A 112 -9.42 3.91 17.02
N ASP A 113 -8.91 4.48 18.11
CA ASP A 113 -7.51 4.94 18.17
C ASP A 113 -6.52 3.80 17.90
N GLN A 114 -6.74 2.64 18.52
CA GLN A 114 -5.90 1.45 18.30
C GLN A 114 -6.06 0.91 16.88
N SER A 115 -7.29 0.86 16.38
CA SER A 115 -7.57 0.44 15.00
C SER A 115 -6.85 1.30 13.97
N ILE A 116 -6.86 2.62 14.15
CA ILE A 116 -6.17 3.60 13.31
C ILE A 116 -4.65 3.39 13.37
N ILE A 117 -4.08 3.18 14.56
CA ILE A 117 -2.64 2.92 14.72
C ILE A 117 -2.21 1.67 13.94
N TYR A 118 -2.96 0.57 14.06
CA TYR A 118 -2.66 -0.66 13.32
C TYR A 118 -2.85 -0.51 11.81
N ALA A 119 -3.88 0.23 11.37
CA ALA A 119 -4.09 0.52 9.97
C ALA A 119 -2.92 1.33 9.38
N TRP A 120 -2.47 2.37 10.08
CA TRP A 120 -1.30 3.16 9.69
C TRP A 120 -0.02 2.35 9.65
N ALA A 121 0.21 1.48 10.65
CA ALA A 121 1.36 0.59 10.66
C ALA A 121 1.37 -0.32 9.43
N PHE A 122 0.20 -0.85 9.04
CA PHE A 122 0.06 -1.65 7.82
C PHE A 122 0.28 -0.81 6.55
N THR A 123 -0.23 0.42 6.50
CA THR A 123 0.04 1.35 5.39
C THR A 123 1.53 1.64 5.24
N ALA A 124 2.24 1.91 6.33
CA ALA A 124 3.68 2.14 6.32
C ALA A 124 4.45 0.90 5.83
N LEU A 125 4.10 -0.29 6.34
CA LEU A 125 4.68 -1.56 5.88
C LEU A 125 4.47 -1.73 4.38
N SER A 126 3.27 -1.45 3.89
CA SER A 126 2.92 -1.57 2.48
C SER A 126 3.82 -0.69 1.61
N TRP A 127 4.00 0.56 2.00
CA TRP A 127 4.91 1.51 1.32
C TRP A 127 6.36 1.01 1.29
N ILE A 128 6.86 0.50 2.42
CA ILE A 128 8.23 -0.05 2.50
C ILE A 128 8.39 -1.20 1.51
N VAL A 129 7.42 -2.12 1.46
CA VAL A 129 7.44 -3.27 0.54
C VAL A 129 7.43 -2.82 -0.92
N TRP A 130 6.54 -1.89 -1.27
CA TRP A 130 6.45 -1.38 -2.63
C TRP A 130 7.72 -0.64 -3.07
N LEU A 131 8.28 0.22 -2.21
CA LEU A 131 9.54 0.91 -2.46
C LEU A 131 10.70 -0.08 -2.63
N TYR A 132 10.77 -1.10 -1.77
CA TYR A 132 11.77 -2.16 -1.86
C TYR A 132 11.69 -2.88 -3.22
N VAL A 133 10.48 -3.29 -3.63
CA VAL A 133 10.27 -3.98 -4.91
C VAL A 133 10.64 -3.08 -6.09
N LYS A 134 10.21 -1.80 -6.10
CA LYS A 134 10.54 -0.87 -7.17
C LYS A 134 12.04 -0.55 -7.24
N HIS A 135 12.71 -0.47 -6.10
CA HIS A 135 14.16 -0.25 -6.07
C HIS A 135 14.94 -1.46 -6.61
N LYS A 136 14.52 -2.69 -6.26
CA LYS A 136 15.16 -3.93 -6.70
C LYS A 136 14.85 -4.34 -8.14
N ASN A 137 13.72 -3.90 -8.70
CA ASN A 137 13.29 -4.23 -10.06
C ASN A 137 13.27 -3.01 -11.02
N PRO A 138 14.36 -2.26 -11.22
CA PRO A 138 14.31 -0.98 -11.90
C PRO A 138 14.35 -1.06 -13.44
N SER A 139 14.36 -2.26 -14.03
CA SER A 139 14.60 -2.48 -15.47
C SER A 139 13.67 -3.50 -16.13
N TYR A 140 12.75 -4.13 -15.38
CA TYR A 140 11.72 -4.97 -15.98
C TYR A 140 10.48 -4.14 -16.15
N ASP A 141 10.02 -4.03 -17.39
CA ASP A 141 8.72 -3.52 -17.78
C ASP A 141 7.70 -3.60 -16.66
N ASN A 142 7.42 -2.44 -16.05
CA ASN A 142 6.40 -2.28 -15.03
C ASN A 142 5.05 -2.66 -15.66
N TYR A 143 4.69 -3.94 -15.62
CA TYR A 143 3.38 -4.44 -16.08
C TYR A 143 2.26 -4.13 -15.07
N SER A 144 2.43 -3.10 -14.26
CA SER A 144 1.29 -2.45 -13.60
C SER A 144 0.75 -1.45 -14.63
N THR A 145 -0.37 -1.79 -15.24
CA THR A 145 -1.16 -0.94 -16.15
C THR A 145 -1.63 0.39 -15.53
N LEU A 146 -1.30 0.67 -14.27
CA LEU A 146 -1.47 1.99 -13.67
C LEU A 146 -0.35 2.98 -14.04
N GLY A 147 0.67 2.53 -14.78
CA GLY A 147 1.68 3.37 -15.44
C GLY A 147 2.00 2.77 -16.80
N GLY A 148 0.96 2.65 -17.65
CA GLY A 148 1.04 2.04 -18.97
C GLY A 148 2.28 2.46 -19.74
N ARG A 149 2.84 1.50 -20.50
CA ARG A 149 3.87 1.80 -21.49
C ARG A 149 3.28 2.73 -22.55
N PHE A 150 3.75 3.97 -22.56
CA PHE A 150 3.90 4.74 -23.78
C PHE A 150 5.40 4.99 -23.97
#